data_AF-A0A1H7J4V7-F1
#
_entry.id   AF-A0A1H7J4V7-F1
#
_cell.length_a   1.000
_cell.length_b   1.000
_cell.length_c   1.000
_cell.angle_alpha   90.00
_cell.angle_beta   90.00
_cell.angle_gamma   90.00
#
_symmetry.space_group_name_H-M   'P 1'
#
loop_
_entity.id
_entity.type
_entity.pdbx_description
1 polymer ?
#
loop_
_entity_poly.entity_id
_entity_poly.type
_entity_poly.pdbx_seq_one_letter_code
_entity_poly.pdbx_strand_id
1 'polypeptide(L)'
;MTPPVRTSTGALGRALRIALVVLAVVAVVAVMVRLSVWQWDRGRARGSLLNYSYAIEWLAFAVLTVVGVVRLWREGRSVAEQDAPPEPGTGGPLVGPPLQPGQELEELTWVRLRRRLGLSRD
;
A
#
# COMPACT_ATOMS: atom_id res chain seq x y z
N MET A 1 -32.02 -14.03 -22.96
CA MET A 1 -31.23 -12.99 -22.27
C MET A 1 -31.16 -13.36 -20.80
N THR A 2 -30.05 -13.94 -20.35
CA THR A 2 -29.79 -14.23 -18.93
C THR A 2 -28.98 -13.07 -18.33
N PRO A 3 -29.38 -12.49 -17.19
CA PRO A 3 -28.63 -11.42 -16.57
C PRO A 3 -27.28 -11.93 -16.02
N PRO A 4 -26.22 -11.10 -16.01
CA PRO A 4 -24.94 -11.50 -15.47
C PRO A 4 -25.02 -11.67 -13.96
N VAL A 5 -24.63 -12.86 -13.48
CA VAL A 5 -24.44 -13.18 -12.06
C VAL A 5 -23.26 -12.37 -11.54
N ARG A 6 -23.51 -11.37 -10.68
CA ARG A 6 -22.45 -10.65 -9.99
C ARG A 6 -21.83 -11.57 -8.94
N THR A 7 -20.57 -11.95 -9.15
CA THR A 7 -19.79 -12.79 -8.24
C THR A 7 -19.46 -12.03 -6.97
N SER A 8 -20.28 -12.18 -5.93
CA SER A 8 -20.10 -11.58 -4.60
C SER A 8 -18.85 -12.10 -3.83
N THR A 9 -18.21 -13.15 -4.33
CA THR A 9 -17.14 -13.90 -3.65
C THR A 9 -15.86 -13.09 -3.44
N GLY A 10 -15.55 -12.12 -4.31
CA GLY A 10 -14.31 -11.33 -4.24
C GLY A 10 -14.29 -10.27 -3.13
N ALA A 11 -15.45 -9.66 -2.84
CA ALA A 11 -15.55 -8.61 -1.83
C ALA A 11 -15.40 -9.17 -0.41
N LEU A 12 -15.99 -10.34 -0.14
CA LEU A 12 -15.92 -11.00 1.15
C LEU A 12 -14.48 -11.42 1.49
N GLY A 13 -13.75 -11.96 0.51
CA GLY A 13 -12.34 -12.34 0.68
C GLY A 13 -11.42 -11.14 0.93
N ARG A 14 -11.69 -9.98 0.30
CA ARG A 14 -10.94 -8.75 0.55
C ARG A 14 -11.23 -8.19 1.94
N ALA A 15 -12.50 -8.15 2.35
CA ALA A 15 -12.90 -7.68 3.67
C ALA A 15 -12.27 -8.53 4.79
N LEU A 16 -12.28 -9.86 4.64
CA LEU A 16 -11.63 -10.76 5.60
C LEU A 16 -10.13 -10.50 5.70
N ARG A 17 -9.43 -10.34 4.57
CA ARG A 17 -7.99 -10.02 4.56
C ARG A 17 -7.71 -8.69 5.27
N ILE A 18 -8.51 -7.66 5.01
CA ILE A 18 -8.38 -6.37 5.69
C ILE A 18 -8.61 -6.53 7.19
N ALA A 19 -9.66 -7.25 7.60
CA ALA A 19 -9.95 -7.50 9.01
C ALA A 19 -8.80 -8.24 9.71
N LEU A 20 -8.23 -9.26 9.07
CA LEU A 20 -7.07 -9.99 9.60
C LEU A 20 -5.84 -9.10 9.73
N VAL A 21 -5.57 -8.24 8.75
CA VAL A 21 -4.45 -7.28 8.81
C VAL A 21 -4.66 -6.29 9.96
N VAL A 22 -5.87 -5.71 10.09
CA VAL A 22 -6.19 -4.79 11.18
C VAL A 22 -6.03 -5.47 12.54
N LEU A 23 -6.57 -6.69 12.68
CA LEU A 23 -6.44 -7.47 13.91
C LEU A 23 -4.97 -7.76 14.25
N ALA A 24 -4.16 -8.14 13.26
CA ALA A 24 -2.73 -8.39 13.45
C ALA A 24 -1.99 -7.12 13.90
N VAL A 25 -2.26 -5.97 13.28
CA VAL A 25 -1.68 -4.68 13.68
C VAL A 25 -2.06 -4.33 15.12
N VAL A 26 -3.34 -4.47 15.48
CA VAL A 26 -3.81 -4.22 16.85
C VAL A 26 -3.12 -5.14 17.85
N ALA A 27 -3.00 -6.43 17.53
CA ALA A 27 -2.33 -7.40 18.39
C ALA A 27 -0.85 -7.04 18.62
N VAL A 28 -0.13 -6.68 17.55
CA VAL A 28 1.28 -6.26 17.64
C VAL A 28 1.43 -5.01 18.50
N VAL A 29 0.60 -3.99 18.29
CA VAL A 29 0.61 -2.75 19.08
C VAL A 29 0.32 -3.05 20.55
N ALA A 30 -0.69 -3.89 20.84
CA ALA A 30 -1.04 -4.27 22.20
C ALA A 30 0.13 -4.97 22.92
N VAL A 31 0.85 -5.85 22.22
CA VAL A 31 2.06 -6.51 22.76
C VAL A 31 3.15 -5.48 23.07
N MET A 32 3.42 -4.54 22.16
CA MET A 32 4.44 -3.50 22.39
C MET A 32 4.09 -2.62 23.61
N VAL A 33 2.83 -2.19 23.74
CA VAL A 33 2.38 -1.42 24.92
C VAL A 33 2.49 -2.25 26.19
N ARG A 34 2.10 -3.53 26.15
CA ARG A 34 2.22 -4.45 27.29
C ARG A 34 3.67 -4.60 27.74
N LEU A 35 4.61 -4.73 26.80
CA LEU A 35 6.05 -4.80 27.06
C LEU A 35 6.59 -3.49 27.64
N SER A 36 6.14 -2.34 27.13
CA SER A 36 6.50 -1.03 27.67
C SER A 36 6.13 -0.92 29.16
N VAL A 37 4.89 -1.23 29.52
CA VAL A 37 4.42 -1.21 30.92
C VAL A 37 5.21 -2.19 31.78
N TRP A 38 5.42 -3.41 31.29
CA TRP A 38 6.17 -4.43 32.03
C TRP A 38 7.62 -4.01 32.28
N GLN A 39 8.29 -3.42 31.29
CA GLN A 39 9.66 -2.91 31.43
C GLN A 39 9.72 -1.74 32.39
N TRP A 40 8.71 -0.85 32.36
CA TRP A 40 8.62 0.25 33.30
C TRP A 40 8.50 -0.26 34.75
N ASP A 41 7.66 -1.26 35.00
CA ASP A 41 7.52 -1.88 36.32
C ASP A 41 8.82 -2.58 36.77
N ARG A 42 9.51 -3.26 35.86
CA ARG A 42 10.84 -3.85 36.09
C ARG A 42 11.90 -2.78 36.39
N GLY A 43 11.82 -1.62 35.75
CA GLY A 43 12.67 -0.47 36.00
C GLY A 43 12.47 0.07 37.42
N ARG A 44 11.21 0.26 37.84
CA ARG A 44 10.87 0.66 39.21
C ARG A 44 11.36 -0.35 40.25
N ALA A 45 11.15 -1.64 40.01
CA ALA A 45 11.50 -2.69 40.98
C ALA A 45 13.02 -2.90 41.13
N ARG A 46 13.81 -2.67 40.08
CA ARG A 46 15.26 -2.95 40.06
C ARG A 46 16.14 -1.70 40.08
N GLY A 47 15.56 -0.50 40.01
CA GLY A 47 16.30 0.76 39.92
C GLY A 47 17.17 0.87 38.65
N SER A 48 16.80 0.18 37.56
CA SER A 48 17.63 0.10 36.36
C SER A 48 17.17 1.08 35.27
N LEU A 49 18.06 2.00 34.90
CA LEU A 49 17.82 2.96 33.80
C LEU A 49 17.63 2.27 32.44
N LEU A 50 18.31 1.15 32.20
CA LEU A 50 18.16 0.39 30.96
C LEU A 50 16.73 -0.09 30.73
N ASN A 51 16.05 -0.54 31.78
CA ASN A 51 14.65 -0.97 31.67
C ASN A 51 13.72 0.19 31.30
N TYR A 52 13.99 1.41 31.79
CA TYR A 52 13.21 2.58 31.38
C TYR A 52 13.44 2.94 29.92
N SER A 53 14.68 2.85 29.43
CA SER A 53 14.97 3.04 28.01
C SER A 53 14.19 2.04 27.16
N TYR A 54 14.22 0.75 27.51
CA TYR A 54 13.43 -0.27 26.81
C TYR A 54 11.92 0.01 26.87
N ALA A 55 11.41 0.47 28.01
CA ALA A 55 9.99 0.83 28.12
C ALA A 55 9.60 1.93 27.12
N ILE A 56 10.45 2.95 26.98
CA ILE A 56 10.24 4.06 26.04
C ILE A 56 10.40 3.57 24.60
N GLU A 57 11.40 2.75 24.30
CA GLU A 57 11.61 2.16 22.96
C GLU A 57 10.39 1.36 22.50
N TRP A 58 9.85 0.48 23.36
CA TRP A 58 8.64 -0.29 23.03
C TRP A 58 7.42 0.61 22.77
N LEU A 59 7.27 1.68 23.55
CA LEU A 59 6.19 2.65 23.35
C LEU A 59 6.37 3.42 22.04
N ALA A 60 7.60 3.84 21.74
CA ALA A 60 7.93 4.52 20.50
C ALA A 60 7.65 3.63 19.28
N PHE A 61 8.00 2.34 19.33
CA PHE A 61 7.67 1.39 18.26
C PHE A 61 6.16 1.19 18.08
N ALA A 62 5.39 1.15 19.17
CA ALA A 62 3.93 1.09 19.09
C ALA A 62 3.38 2.31 18.33
N VAL A 63 3.82 3.52 18.70
CA VAL A 63 3.41 4.77 18.04
C VAL A 63 3.82 4.79 16.58
N LEU A 64 5.08 4.49 16.27
CA LEU A 64 5.60 4.49 14.91
C LEU A 64 4.89 3.46 14.02
N THR A 65 4.52 2.30 14.57
CA THR A 65 3.75 1.28 13.85
C THR A 65 2.38 1.81 13.47
N VAL A 66 1.65 2.44 14.40
CA VAL A 66 0.34 3.04 14.11
C VAL A 66 0.46 4.15 13.06
N VAL A 67 1.44 5.05 13.22
CA VAL A 67 1.68 6.13 12.25
C VAL A 67 2.01 5.56 10.86
N GLY A 68 2.89 4.56 10.79
CA GLY A 68 3.28 3.90 9.53
C GLY A 68 2.08 3.24 8.83
N VAL A 69 1.26 2.50 9.56
CA VAL A 69 0.05 1.86 9.01
C VAL A 69 -0.96 2.90 8.53
N VAL A 70 -1.18 3.98 9.30
CA VAL A 70 -2.08 5.07 8.89
C VAL A 70 -1.56 5.78 7.64
N ARG A 71 -0.26 6.07 7.54
CA ARG A 71 0.33 6.70 6.36
C ARG A 71 0.18 5.80 5.13
N LEU A 72 0.55 4.53 5.25
CA LEU A 72 0.42 3.55 4.17
C LEU A 72 -1.04 3.40 3.70
N TRP A 73 -1.99 3.39 4.63
CA TRP A 73 -3.42 3.31 4.30
C TRP A 73 -3.95 4.56 3.60
N ARG A 74 -3.46 5.74 3.99
CA ARG A 74 -3.80 7.01 3.32
C ARG A 74 -3.25 7.05 1.89
N GLU A 75 -1.98 6.68 1.71
CA GLU A 75 -1.33 6.63 0.41
C GLU A 75 -2.00 5.61 -0.52
N GLY A 76 -2.34 4.42 -0.01
CA GLY A 76 -3.06 3.40 -0.78
C GLY A 76 -4.45 3.82 -1.24
N ARG A 77 -5.12 4.72 -0.49
CA ARG A 77 -6.40 5.31 -0.91
C ARG A 77 -6.23 6.35 -2.01
N SER A 78 -5.21 7.20 -1.91
CA SER A 78 -4.94 8.22 -2.93
C SER A 78 -4.67 7.61 -4.31
N VAL A 79 -3.98 6.46 -4.38
CA VAL A 79 -3.75 5.74 -5.65
C VAL A 79 -5.03 5.11 -6.18
N ALA A 80 -5.82 4.46 -5.31
CA ALA A 80 -7.07 3.81 -5.71
C ALA A 80 -8.13 4.79 -6.27
N GLU A 81 -8.10 6.05 -5.84
CA GLU A 81 -9.00 7.10 -6.34
C GLU A 81 -8.57 7.66 -7.70
N GLN A 82 -7.26 7.62 -8.03
CA GLN A 82 -6.73 8.02 -9.33
C GLN A 82 -6.92 6.96 -10.42
N ASP A 83 -6.96 5.68 -10.06
CA ASP A 83 -7.22 4.57 -10.99
C ASP A 83 -8.73 4.33 -11.24
N ALA A 84 -9.62 5.18 -10.72
CA ALA A 84 -11.03 5.14 -11.07
C ALA A 84 -11.19 5.41 -12.58
N PRO A 85 -11.87 4.54 -13.35
CA PRO A 85 -12.01 4.72 -14.79
C PRO A 85 -12.58 6.11 -15.10
N PRO A 86 -11.98 6.88 -16.03
CA PRO A 86 -12.58 8.14 -16.45
C PRO A 86 -14.01 7.87 -16.90
N GLU A 87 -14.96 8.68 -16.42
CA GLU A 87 -16.33 8.64 -16.93
C GLU A 87 -16.27 8.68 -18.47
N PRO A 88 -17.05 7.84 -19.17
CA PRO A 88 -17.01 7.78 -20.63
C PRO A 88 -17.47 9.12 -21.21
N GLY A 89 -16.51 10.02 -21.40
CA GLY A 89 -16.64 11.22 -22.21
C GLY A 89 -17.00 10.77 -23.62
N THR A 90 -18.20 11.14 -24.05
CA THR A 90 -18.66 10.97 -25.42
C THR A 90 -17.82 11.88 -26.31
N GLY A 91 -16.79 11.34 -26.96
CA GLY A 91 -15.81 12.19 -27.66
C GLY A 91 -14.79 11.46 -28.52
N GLY A 92 -15.25 10.61 -29.45
CA GLY A 92 -14.53 10.34 -30.71
C GLY A 92 -13.48 9.22 -30.72
N PRO A 93 -13.47 8.35 -31.74
CA PRO A 93 -12.46 7.29 -31.90
C PRO A 93 -11.21 7.83 -32.58
N LEU A 94 -10.08 7.83 -31.87
CA LEU A 94 -8.75 7.93 -32.48
C LEU A 94 -7.98 6.62 -32.26
N VAL A 95 -8.60 5.55 -32.75
CA VAL A 95 -7.91 4.28 -33.01
C VAL A 95 -7.05 4.52 -34.24
N GLY A 96 -5.75 4.73 -34.05
CA GLY A 96 -4.76 4.57 -35.11
C GLY A 96 -4.83 3.15 -35.68
N PRO A 97 -4.36 2.93 -36.93
CA PRO A 97 -4.49 1.63 -37.60
C PRO A 97 -3.90 0.49 -36.74
N PRO A 98 -4.53 -0.70 -36.75
CA PRO A 98 -4.16 -1.81 -35.88
C PRO A 98 -2.72 -2.24 -36.14
N LEU A 99 -1.90 -2.21 -35.10
CA LEU A 99 -0.53 -2.70 -35.12
C LEU A 99 -0.53 -4.23 -35.11
N GLN A 100 0.29 -4.85 -35.96
CA GLN A 100 0.39 -6.31 -36.05
C GLN A 100 1.12 -6.89 -34.83
N PRO A 101 0.74 -8.10 -34.35
CA PRO A 101 1.39 -8.74 -33.21
C PRO A 101 2.87 -9.01 -33.53
N GLY A 102 3.77 -8.33 -32.83
CA GLY A 102 5.22 -8.50 -32.95
C GLY A 102 6.01 -7.23 -33.27
N GLN A 103 5.38 -6.17 -33.81
CA GLN A 103 6.09 -4.91 -34.10
C GLN A 103 6.07 -3.89 -32.96
N GLU A 104 5.11 -3.95 -32.03
CA GLU A 104 4.91 -2.86 -31.06
C GLU A 104 5.98 -2.78 -29.95
N LEU A 105 6.45 -3.92 -29.45
CA LEU A 105 7.30 -3.91 -28.25
C LEU A 105 8.72 -3.41 -28.55
N GLU A 106 9.27 -3.74 -29.70
CA GLU A 106 10.64 -3.36 -30.05
C GLU A 106 10.72 -1.88 -30.45
N GLU A 107 9.79 -1.41 -31.28
CA GLU A 107 9.72 0.00 -31.67
C GLU A 107 9.42 0.92 -30.48
N LEU A 108 8.49 0.55 -29.59
CA LEU A 108 8.19 1.36 -28.40
C LEU A 108 9.35 1.35 -27.40
N THR A 109 10.09 0.25 -27.27
CA THR A 109 11.27 0.18 -26.40
C THR A 109 12.40 1.05 -26.98
N TRP A 110 12.61 0.98 -28.30
CA TRP A 110 13.66 1.73 -28.98
C TRP A 110 13.37 3.23 -29.02
N VAL A 111 12.12 3.63 -29.24
CA VAL A 111 11.67 5.03 -29.19
C VAL A 111 11.82 5.59 -27.78
N ARG A 112 11.46 4.84 -26.73
CA ARG A 112 11.65 5.28 -25.33
C ARG A 112 13.12 5.36 -24.94
N LEU A 113 13.94 4.40 -25.35
CA LEU A 113 15.37 4.39 -25.05
C LEU A 113 16.07 5.57 -25.74
N ARG A 114 15.77 5.81 -27.03
CA ARG A 114 16.31 6.94 -27.79
C ARG A 114 15.93 8.28 -27.15
N ARG A 115 14.68 8.44 -26.70
CA ARG A 115 14.22 9.65 -26.01
C ARG A 115 14.90 9.84 -24.65
N ARG A 116 15.18 8.75 -23.90
CA ARG A 116 15.99 8.80 -22.66
C ARG A 116 17.44 9.17 -22.90
N LEU A 117 18.02 8.77 -24.03
CA LEU A 117 19.42 9.02 -24.36
C LEU A 117 19.68 10.41 -24.98
N GLY A 118 18.64 11.24 -25.15
CA GLY A 118 18.80 12.61 -25.65
C GLY A 118 19.34 12.70 -27.09
N LEU A 119 19.25 11.61 -27.86
CA LEU A 119 19.80 11.51 -29.23
C LEU A 119 18.87 12.10 -30.31
N SER A 120 17.95 12.99 -29.93
CA SER A 120 17.19 13.78 -30.90
C SER A 120 18.03 14.99 -31.28
N ARG A 121 18.71 14.91 -32.42
CA ARG A 121 19.38 16.06 -33.06
C ARG A 121 18.73 16.28 -34.42
N ASP A 122 18.15 17.48 -34.54
CA ASP A 122 17.76 18.29 -35.71
C ASP A 122 17.74 17.65 -37.11
#